data_AF-A0A1C6KNX5-F1
#
_entry.id   AF-A0A1C6KNX5-F1
#
_cell.length_a   1.000
_cell.length_b   1.000
_cell.length_c   1.000
_cell.angle_alpha   90.00
_cell.angle_beta   90.00
_cell.angle_gamma   90.00
#
_symmetry.space_group_name_H-M   'P 1'
#
loop_
_entity.id
_entity.type
_entity.pdbx_description
1 polymer ?
#
loop_
_entity_poly.entity_id
_entity_poly.type
_entity_poly.pdbx_seq_one_letter_code
_entity_poly.pdbx_strand_id
1 'polypeptide(L)'
;MSVITKDQDIMIEMLLQGENISDIAKKIGCTRQSIYNWKDKPHIKAEIDARRQDLKKTAHNLITRDVCTYVDNIKDLASNSTDQRVRLQANKYLIDQCLGSPTAAKEESISTDIGDKDKDSNTLKNELNEIKNLTLIK
;
A
#
# COMPACT_ATOMS: atom_id res chain seq x y z
N MET A 1 -4.94 21.84 24.90
CA MET A 1 -5.55 20.55 24.51
C MET A 1 -6.69 20.85 23.55
N SER A 2 -6.58 20.48 22.27
CA SER A 2 -7.73 20.55 21.37
C SER A 2 -8.68 19.42 21.74
N VAL A 3 -9.80 19.76 22.36
CA VAL A 3 -10.79 18.77 22.82
C VAL A 3 -11.63 18.37 21.62
N ILE A 4 -11.65 17.07 21.30
CA ILE A 4 -12.55 16.48 20.32
C ILE A 4 -13.92 16.29 21.00
N THR A 5 -14.98 16.78 20.36
CA THR A 5 -16.33 16.59 20.89
C THR A 5 -16.81 15.16 20.63
N LYS A 6 -17.80 14.68 21.39
CA LYS A 6 -18.38 13.34 21.18
C LYS A 6 -18.88 13.13 19.75
N ASP A 7 -19.50 14.15 19.16
CA ASP A 7 -19.99 14.08 17.78
C ASP A 7 -18.85 13.97 16.76
N GLN A 8 -17.74 14.68 16.99
CA GLN A 8 -16.55 14.57 16.16
C GLN A 8 -15.86 13.22 16.32
N ASP A 9 -15.88 12.65 17.52
CA ASP A 9 -15.34 11.32 17.79
C ASP A 9 -16.09 10.23 17.01
N ILE A 10 -17.43 10.27 17.09
CA ILE A 10 -18.32 9.38 16.31
C ILE A 10 -18.10 9.57 14.80
N MET A 11 -17.97 10.81 14.34
CA MET A 11 -17.66 11.10 12.94
C MET A 11 -16.34 10.47 12.51
N ILE A 12 -15.28 10.62 13.30
CA ILE A 12 -13.94 10.09 12.98
C ILE A 12 -13.98 8.56 12.91
N GLU A 13 -14.65 7.90 13.85
CA GLU A 13 -14.79 6.45 13.86
C GLU A 13 -15.50 5.94 12.60
N MET A 14 -16.65 6.52 12.26
CA MET A 14 -17.40 6.14 11.07
C MET A 14 -16.64 6.44 9.77
N LEU A 15 -15.88 7.53 9.72
CA LEU A 15 -15.00 7.84 8.58
C LEU A 15 -13.89 6.79 8.41
N LEU A 16 -13.33 6.27 9.52
CA LEU A 16 -12.31 5.22 9.47
C LEU A 16 -12.90 3.86 9.06
N GLN A 17 -14.17 3.62 9.36
CA GLN A 17 -14.92 2.44 8.91
C GLN A 17 -15.35 2.51 7.43
N GLY A 18 -15.20 3.67 6.79
CA GLY A 18 -15.53 3.89 5.37
C GLY A 18 -16.99 4.26 5.13
N GLU A 19 -17.72 4.72 6.14
CA GLU A 19 -19.10 5.18 5.98
C GLU A 19 -19.19 6.48 5.17
N ASN A 20 -20.31 6.66 4.46
CA ASN A 20 -20.56 7.87 3.69
C ASN A 20 -20.91 9.07 4.59
N ILE A 21 -20.46 10.26 4.20
CA ILE A 21 -20.74 11.52 4.92
C ILE A 21 -22.24 11.77 5.13
N SER A 22 -23.08 11.33 4.19
CA SER A 22 -24.54 11.42 4.28
C SER A 22 -25.12 10.64 5.45
N ASP A 23 -24.58 9.47 5.75
CA ASP A 23 -25.10 8.58 6.79
C ASP A 23 -24.53 8.95 8.16
N ILE A 24 -23.27 9.39 8.19
CA ILE A 24 -22.64 10.03 9.35
C ILE A 24 -23.45 11.24 9.81
N ALA A 25 -23.81 12.14 8.88
CA ALA A 25 -24.59 13.34 9.19
C ALA A 25 -25.98 12.99 9.76
N LYS A 26 -26.65 11.97 9.23
CA LYS A 26 -27.93 11.48 9.78
C LYS A 26 -27.79 10.89 11.18
N LYS A 27 -26.74 10.11 11.43
CA LYS A 27 -26.51 9.45 12.73
C LYS A 27 -26.21 10.45 13.84
N ILE A 28 -25.42 11.48 13.52
CA ILE A 28 -25.07 12.56 14.46
C ILE A 28 -26.20 13.58 14.59
N GLY A 29 -27.05 13.73 13.57
CA GLY A 29 -28.13 14.72 13.55
C GLY A 29 -27.66 16.12 13.12
N CYS A 30 -26.61 16.20 12.29
CA CYS A 30 -26.06 17.47 11.78
C CYS A 30 -26.16 17.57 10.25
N THR A 31 -25.82 18.73 9.69
CA THR A 31 -25.77 18.89 8.24
C THR A 31 -24.50 18.26 7.67
N ARG A 32 -24.52 17.84 6.40
CA ARG A 32 -23.32 17.36 5.69
C ARG A 32 -22.22 18.41 5.66
N GLN A 33 -22.58 19.69 5.52
CA GLN A 33 -21.63 20.80 5.50
C GLN A 33 -20.86 20.89 6.83
N SER A 34 -21.53 20.63 7.96
CA SER A 34 -20.88 20.59 9.27
C SER A 34 -19.77 19.53 9.33
N ILE A 35 -20.01 18.35 8.74
CA ILE A 35 -19.01 17.27 8.65
C ILE A 35 -17.80 17.69 7.81
N TYR A 36 -18.03 18.28 6.64
CA TYR A 36 -16.93 18.82 5.80
C TYR A 36 -16.11 19.86 6.56
N ASN A 37 -16.79 20.82 7.19
CA ASN A 37 -16.14 21.87 7.97
C ASN A 37 -15.34 21.31 9.16
N TRP A 38 -15.78 20.22 9.79
CA TRP A 38 -15.03 19.56 10.87
C TRP A 38 -13.80 18.83 10.36
N LYS A 39 -13.92 18.12 9.23
CA LYS A 39 -12.82 17.38 8.61
C LYS A 39 -11.67 18.30 8.19
N ASP A 40 -11.98 19.53 7.80
CA ASP A 40 -10.96 20.52 7.38
C ASP A 40 -10.23 21.17 8.55
N LYS A 41 -10.68 20.96 9.79
CA LYS A 41 -9.97 21.49 10.97
C LYS A 41 -8.66 20.73 11.18
N PRO A 42 -7.51 21.42 11.36
CA PRO A 42 -6.20 20.78 11.48
C PRO A 42 -6.10 19.72 12.58
N HIS A 43 -6.70 19.96 13.76
CA HIS A 43 -6.67 19.01 14.86
C HIS A 43 -7.49 17.74 14.59
N ILE A 44 -8.62 17.85 13.88
CA ILE A 44 -9.44 16.70 13.50
C ILE A 44 -8.72 15.88 12.44
N LYS A 45 -8.10 16.54 11.45
CA LYS A 45 -7.28 15.85 10.45
C LYS A 45 -6.12 15.10 11.09
N ALA A 46 -5.41 15.74 12.01
CA ALA A 46 -4.32 15.11 12.76
C ALA A 46 -4.80 13.88 13.55
N GLU A 47 -5.96 13.95 14.20
CA GLU A 47 -6.54 12.82 14.91
C GLU A 47 -6.91 11.67 13.96
N ILE A 48 -7.58 11.96 12.84
CA ILE A 48 -7.94 10.94 11.84
C ILE A 48 -6.69 10.21 11.36
N ASP A 49 -5.62 10.96 11.07
CA ASP A 49 -4.36 10.39 10.61
C ASP A 49 -3.66 9.57 11.70
N ALA A 50 -3.65 10.04 12.96
CA ALA A 50 -3.10 9.31 14.10
C ALA A 50 -3.84 7.97 14.31
N ARG A 51 -5.18 7.99 14.39
CA ARG A 51 -5.99 6.77 14.54
C ARG A 51 -5.82 5.81 13.36
N ARG A 52 -5.69 6.34 12.14
CA ARG A 52 -5.41 5.52 10.96
C ARG A 52 -4.05 4.84 11.06
N GLN A 53 -3.02 5.52 11.56
CA GLN A 53 -1.70 4.93 11.80
C GLN A 53 -1.76 3.85 12.87
N ASP A 54 -2.49 4.08 13.96
CA ASP A 54 -2.68 3.09 15.03
C ASP A 54 -3.43 1.85 14.54
N LEU A 55 -4.46 2.03 13.69
CA LEU A 55 -5.16 0.94 13.03
C LEU A 55 -4.21 0.11 12.16
N LYS A 56 -3.37 0.76 11.35
CA LYS A 56 -2.35 0.08 10.54
C LYS A 56 -1.36 -0.69 11.39
N LYS A 57 -0.86 -0.08 12.48
CA LYS A 57 0.06 -0.71 13.42
C LYS A 57 -0.58 -1.92 14.09
N THR A 58 -1.84 -1.81 14.50
CA THR A 58 -2.61 -2.91 15.11
C THR A 58 -2.80 -4.04 14.10
N ALA A 59 -3.21 -3.74 12.87
CA ALA A 59 -3.34 -4.73 11.81
C ALA A 59 -2.00 -5.43 11.51
N HIS A 60 -0.91 -4.67 11.41
CA HIS A 60 0.43 -5.21 11.22
C HIS A 60 0.83 -6.15 12.37
N ASN A 61 0.54 -5.78 13.61
CA ASN A 61 0.83 -6.61 14.79
C ASN A 61 0.03 -7.91 14.78
N LEU A 62 -1.25 -7.87 14.38
CA LEU A 62 -2.09 -9.06 14.23
C LEU A 62 -1.51 -10.02 13.18
N ILE A 63 -1.16 -9.49 12.00
CA ILE A 63 -0.52 -10.28 10.94
C ILE A 63 0.79 -10.87 11.45
N THR A 64 1.64 -10.06 12.08
CA THR A 64 2.95 -10.48 12.63
C THR A 64 2.80 -11.60 13.65
N ARG A 65 1.82 -11.50 14.55
CA ARG A 65 1.51 -12.53 15.54
C ARG A 65 1.17 -13.87 14.89
N ASP A 66 0.44 -13.82 13.77
CA ASP A 66 -0.08 -15.01 13.09
C ASP A 66 0.88 -15.53 12.00
N VAL A 67 2.09 -14.94 11.86
CA VAL A 67 3.10 -15.34 10.86
C VAL A 67 3.46 -16.82 10.97
N CYS A 68 3.60 -17.36 12.18
CA CYS A 68 3.91 -18.79 12.37
C CYS A 68 2.83 -19.67 11.74
N THR A 69 1.55 -19.33 11.93
CA THR A 69 0.42 -20.03 11.32
C THR A 69 0.45 -19.93 9.80
N TYR A 70 0.79 -18.77 9.24
CA TYR A 70 0.93 -18.63 7.78
C TYR A 70 2.07 -19.48 7.22
N VAL A 71 3.19 -19.56 7.93
CA VAL A 71 4.32 -20.43 7.57
C VAL A 71 3.89 -21.90 7.60
N ASP A 72 3.15 -22.32 8.63
CA ASP A 72 2.68 -23.70 8.73
C ASP A 72 1.66 -24.05 7.64
N ASN A 73 0.79 -23.12 7.26
CA ASN A 73 -0.11 -23.29 6.10
C ASN A 73 0.69 -23.45 4.80
N ILE A 74 1.78 -22.69 4.60
CA ILE A 74 2.63 -22.84 3.41
C ILE A 74 3.35 -24.19 3.42
N LYS A 75 3.81 -24.69 4.57
CA LYS A 75 4.38 -26.04 4.70
C LYS A 75 3.36 -27.12 4.38
N ASP A 76 2.12 -26.94 4.82
CA ASP A 76 1.02 -27.86 4.50
C ASP A 76 0.75 -27.87 2.99
N LEU A 77 0.67 -26.70 2.34
CA LEU A 77 0.55 -26.60 0.88
C LEU A 77 1.73 -27.26 0.14
N ALA A 78 2.94 -27.11 0.65
CA ALA A 78 4.14 -27.73 0.08
C ALA A 78 4.12 -29.27 0.17
N SER A 79 3.49 -29.82 1.22
CA SER A 79 3.52 -31.25 1.55
C SER A 79 2.29 -32.00 1.01
N ASN A 80 1.11 -31.41 1.14
CA ASN A 80 -0.18 -32.10 1.05
C ASN A 80 -1.10 -31.62 -0.08
N SER A 81 -0.79 -30.49 -0.74
CA SER A 81 -1.62 -29.99 -1.85
C SER A 81 -1.70 -31.02 -2.98
N THR A 82 -2.88 -31.24 -3.58
CA THR A 82 -3.07 -32.15 -4.72
C THR A 82 -2.54 -31.55 -6.03
N ASP A 83 -2.60 -30.22 -6.16
CA ASP A 83 -2.07 -29.49 -7.32
C ASP A 83 -0.55 -29.37 -7.25
N GLN A 84 0.12 -29.98 -8.24
CA GLN A 84 1.58 -30.00 -8.34
C GLN A 84 2.18 -28.61 -8.58
N ARG A 85 1.47 -27.68 -9.22
CA ARG A 85 1.91 -26.29 -9.40
C ARG A 85 1.94 -25.56 -8.07
N VAL A 86 0.90 -25.74 -7.25
CA VAL A 86 0.82 -25.15 -5.91
C VAL A 86 1.91 -25.72 -5.01
N ARG A 87 2.13 -27.05 -5.01
CA ARG A 87 3.25 -27.66 -4.28
C ARG A 87 4.59 -27.11 -4.71
N LEU A 88 4.84 -27.02 -6.02
CA LEU A 88 6.10 -26.49 -6.55
C LEU A 88 6.32 -25.03 -6.14
N GLN A 89 5.29 -24.19 -6.22
CA GLN A 89 5.37 -22.78 -5.82
C GLN A 89 5.63 -22.61 -4.32
N ALA A 90 4.95 -23.37 -3.46
CA ALA A 90 5.15 -23.34 -2.02
C ALA A 90 6.57 -23.81 -1.64
N ASN A 91 7.03 -24.92 -2.21
CA ASN A 91 8.41 -25.41 -2.00
C ASN A 91 9.44 -24.40 -2.50
N LYS A 92 9.25 -23.84 -3.71
CA LYS A 92 10.14 -22.81 -4.26
C LYS A 92 10.22 -21.59 -3.34
N TYR A 93 9.08 -21.08 -2.87
CA TYR A 93 9.04 -19.93 -1.96
C TYR A 93 9.81 -20.18 -0.67
N LEU A 94 9.62 -21.36 -0.04
CA LEU A 94 10.35 -21.73 1.18
C LEU A 94 11.87 -21.86 0.94
N ILE A 95 12.28 -22.45 -0.18
CA ILE A 95 13.69 -22.58 -0.55
C ILE A 95 14.31 -21.20 -0.82
N ASP A 96 13.64 -20.36 -1.61
CA ASP A 96 14.10 -18.99 -1.93
C ASP A 96 14.28 -18.14 -0.66
N GLN A 97 13.43 -18.31 0.36
CA GLN A 97 13.54 -17.59 1.62
C GLN A 97 14.73 -18.06 2.47
N CYS A 98 15.12 -19.33 2.38
CA CYS A 98 16.21 -19.93 3.16
C CYS A 98 17.58 -19.78 2.49
N LEU A 99 17.65 -20.04 1.19
CA LEU A 99 18.90 -20.09 0.42
C LEU A 99 19.11 -18.83 -0.44
N GLY A 100 18.13 -17.93 -0.48
CA GLY A 100 18.08 -16.83 -1.43
C GLY A 100 17.57 -17.29 -2.80
N SER A 101 16.89 -16.39 -3.52
CA SER A 101 16.61 -16.65 -4.93
C SER A 101 17.87 -16.40 -5.76
N PRO A 102 18.21 -17.26 -6.73
CA PRO A 102 19.25 -16.96 -7.71
C PRO A 102 18.76 -15.77 -8.55
N THR A 103 19.15 -14.58 -8.13
CA THR A 103 18.93 -13.34 -8.87
C THR A 103 20.14 -13.19 -9.79
N ALA A 104 19.90 -13.14 -11.10
CA ALA A 104 20.93 -12.70 -12.03
C ALA A 104 21.44 -11.33 -11.52
N ALA A 105 22.75 -11.22 -11.27
CA ALA A 105 23.35 -9.99 -10.81
C ALA A 105 22.84 -8.85 -11.71
N LYS A 106 22.10 -7.90 -11.12
CA LYS A 106 21.87 -6.63 -11.80
C LYS A 106 23.27 -6.05 -12.03
N GLU A 107 23.62 -5.82 -13.29
CA GLU A 107 24.80 -5.06 -13.64
C GLU A 107 24.78 -3.76 -12.82
N GLU A 108 25.73 -3.61 -11.89
CA GLU A 108 25.95 -2.36 -11.18
C GLU A 108 26.37 -1.34 -12.23
N SER A 109 25.41 -0.55 -12.71
CA SER A 109 25.73 0.73 -13.33
C SER A 109 26.35 1.57 -12.22
N ILE A 110 27.68 1.65 -12.18
CA ILE A 110 28.40 2.64 -11.37
C ILE A 110 27.92 4.01 -11.84
N SER A 111 26.89 4.55 -11.19
CA SER A 111 26.50 5.94 -11.35
C SER A 111 27.47 6.76 -10.51
N THR A 112 28.54 7.24 -11.14
CA THR A 112 29.28 8.39 -10.62
C THR A 112 28.31 9.54 -10.45
N ASP A 113 28.06 9.85 -9.19
CA ASP A 113 27.15 10.89 -8.71
C ASP A 113 27.72 12.26 -9.07
N ILE A 114 27.18 12.89 -10.13
CA ILE A 114 27.20 14.35 -10.30
C ILE A 114 25.82 14.77 -10.83
N GLY A 115 24.98 15.23 -9.91
CA GLY A 115 23.91 16.19 -10.22
C GLY A 115 22.55 15.59 -10.53
N ASP A 116 21.72 15.56 -9.49
CA ASP A 116 20.27 15.67 -9.52
C ASP A 116 19.74 16.45 -10.73
N LYS A 117 19.14 15.73 -11.69
CA LYS A 117 18.07 16.21 -12.56
C LYS A 117 17.15 15.04 -12.88
N ASP A 118 15.91 15.16 -12.42
CA ASP A 118 14.73 14.45 -12.92
C ASP A 118 14.91 13.99 -14.37
N LYS A 119 15.04 12.68 -14.60
CA LYS A 119 14.87 12.10 -15.94
C LYS A 119 13.39 12.09 -16.26
N ASP A 120 12.94 13.25 -16.72
CA ASP A 120 11.62 13.52 -17.26
C ASP A 120 11.22 12.42 -18.26
N SER A 121 10.13 11.71 -17.96
CA SER A 121 9.56 10.61 -18.77
C SER A 121 9.33 10.99 -20.25
N ASN A 122 9.42 12.27 -20.58
CA ASN A 122 9.32 12.82 -21.93
C ASN A 122 10.54 12.53 -22.81
N THR A 123 11.74 12.29 -22.27
CA THR A 123 12.94 12.00 -23.09
C THR A 123 12.85 10.64 -23.78
N LEU A 124 12.47 9.59 -23.04
CA LEU A 124 12.29 8.24 -23.59
C LEU A 124 11.18 8.19 -24.66
N LYS A 125 10.12 8.99 -24.51
CA LYS A 125 9.04 9.08 -25.52
C LYS A 125 9.51 9.74 -26.80
N ASN A 126 10.40 10.74 -26.70
CA ASN A 126 10.93 11.43 -27.87
C ASN A 126 11.91 10.54 -28.65
N GLU A 127 12.79 9.82 -27.95
CA GLU A 127 13.71 8.86 -28.57
C GLU A 127 12.97 7.73 -29.31
N LEU A 128 11.86 7.25 -28.75
CA LEU A 128 11.03 6.20 -29.38
C LEU A 128 10.30 6.69 -30.63
N ASN A 129 9.92 7.98 -30.67
CA ASN A 129 9.33 8.61 -31.84
C ASN A 129 10.35 8.87 -32.95
N GLU A 130 11.60 9.21 -32.61
CA GLU A 130 12.68 9.36 -33.59
C GLU A 130 13.02 8.03 -34.27
N ILE A 131 13.10 6.93 -33.51
CA ILE A 131 13.33 5.59 -34.06
C ILE A 131 12.19 5.17 -35.00
N LYS A 132 10.94 5.52 -34.66
CA LYS A 132 9.77 5.23 -35.50
C LYS A 132 9.77 6.00 -36.82
N ASN A 133 10.42 7.16 -36.87
CA ASN A 133 10.55 7.97 -38.08
C ASN A 133 11.70 7.51 -39.00
N LEU A 134 12.51 6.53 -38.60
CA LEU A 134 13.64 6.02 -39.38
C LEU A 134 13.32 4.77 -40.24
N THR A 135 12.06 4.35 -40.32
CA THR A 135 11.60 3.27 -41.23
C THR A 135 10.82 3.89 -42.40
N LEU A 136 11.08 3.72 -43.70
CA LEU A 136 12.02 2.94 -44.53
C LEU A 136 12.27 3.79 -45.80
N ILE A 137 13.52 4.03 -46.21
CA ILE A 137 13.78 4.47 -47.59
C ILE A 137 13.66 3.20 -48.46
N LYS A 138 12.73 3.24 -49.42
CA LYS A 138 12.37 2.14 -50.30
C LYS A 138 13.43 1.89 -51.37
#